data_AF-A0A3D9IW23-F1
#
_entry.id   AF-A0A3D9IW23-F1
#
_cell.length_a   1.000
_cell.length_b   1.000
_cell.length_c   1.000
_cell.angle_alpha   90.00
_cell.angle_beta   90.00
_cell.angle_gamma   90.00
#
_symmetry.space_group_name_H-M   'P 1'
#
loop_
_entity.id
_entity.type
_entity.pdbx_description
1 polymer ?
#
loop_
_entity_poly.entity_id
_entity_poly.type
_entity_poly.pdbx_seq_one_letter_code
_entity_poly.pdbx_strand_id
1 'polypeptide(L)'
;MRFRYPLQKIVDLKGSEKSMAEWEYAASLGMLRTEEERLEQLFEERRGQERSLQETSERPTSMIELRILQRYIEVLDERIQRQREGVRSAEGLVIKRQGHLKDKMVDEKVWLNTRDRALERFRIDRLAKEQNELDEIAIVRAASASRG
;
A
#
# COMPACT_ATOMS: atom_id res chain seq x y z
N MET A 1 29.07 11.12 -23.82
CA MET A 1 27.65 11.56 -23.98
C MET A 1 26.78 10.83 -22.95
N ARG A 2 25.96 11.55 -22.16
CA ARG A 2 25.13 10.98 -21.08
C ARG A 2 23.86 10.31 -21.64
N PHE A 3 23.48 9.14 -21.12
CA PHE A 3 22.21 8.48 -21.45
C PHE A 3 21.01 9.38 -21.08
N ARG A 4 20.03 9.46 -21.99
CA ARG A 4 18.75 10.14 -21.74
C ARG A 4 17.63 9.20 -22.17
N TYR A 5 16.81 8.77 -21.21
CA TYR A 5 15.66 7.93 -21.50
C TYR A 5 14.48 8.80 -21.96
N PRO A 6 13.93 8.60 -23.18
CA PRO A 6 12.86 9.44 -23.71
C PRO A 6 11.60 9.44 -22.85
N LEU A 7 11.33 8.34 -22.15
CA LEU A 7 10.11 8.13 -21.36
C LEU A 7 10.36 8.29 -19.85
N GLN A 8 11.41 9.02 -19.44
CA GLN A 8 11.74 9.21 -18.02
C GLN A 8 10.56 9.81 -17.23
N LYS A 9 9.85 10.78 -17.80
CA LYS A 9 8.66 11.38 -17.16
C LYS A 9 7.56 10.34 -16.86
N ILE A 10 7.42 9.32 -17.69
CA ILE A 10 6.43 8.25 -17.47
C ILE A 10 6.88 7.35 -16.32
N VAL A 11 8.18 7.04 -16.23
CA VAL A 11 8.75 6.28 -15.10
C VAL A 11 8.52 7.03 -13.80
N ASP A 12 8.79 8.34 -13.78
CA ASP A 12 8.60 9.18 -12.59
C ASP A 12 7.12 9.25 -12.19
N LEU A 13 6.21 9.42 -13.16
CA LEU A 13 4.77 9.37 -12.94
C LEU A 13 4.36 8.04 -12.30
N LYS A 14 4.87 6.92 -12.81
CA LYS A 14 4.52 5.58 -12.31
C LYS A 14 5.04 5.35 -10.89
N GLY A 15 6.21 5.89 -10.56
CA GLY A 15 6.70 5.93 -9.18
C GLY A 15 5.75 6.72 -8.27
N SER A 16 5.30 7.90 -8.71
CA SER A 16 4.38 8.73 -7.91
C SER A 16 3.00 8.08 -7.72
N GLU A 17 2.46 7.39 -8.73
CA GLU A 17 1.21 6.63 -8.64
C GLU A 17 1.30 5.52 -7.60
N LYS A 18 2.44 4.80 -7.56
CA LYS A 18 2.68 3.78 -6.53
C LYS A 18 2.76 4.41 -5.14
N SER A 19 3.54 5.47 -4.95
CA SER A 19 3.61 6.12 -3.64
C SER A 19 2.24 6.59 -3.17
N MET A 20 1.42 7.14 -4.07
CA MET A 20 0.03 7.49 -3.74
C MET A 20 -0.79 6.26 -3.30
N ALA A 21 -0.66 5.13 -3.98
CA ALA A 21 -1.34 3.90 -3.58
C ALA A 21 -0.84 3.34 -2.23
N GLU A 22 0.44 3.52 -1.91
CA GLU A 22 1.00 3.18 -0.58
C GLU A 22 0.37 4.02 0.53
N TRP A 23 0.23 5.33 0.29
CA TRP A 23 -0.45 6.24 1.22
C TRP A 23 -1.92 5.86 1.42
N GLU A 24 -2.65 5.56 0.35
CA GLU A 24 -4.06 5.12 0.44
C GLU A 24 -4.20 3.82 1.24
N TYR A 25 -3.29 2.87 1.01
CA TYR A 25 -3.28 1.60 1.73
C TYR A 25 -2.99 1.81 3.22
N ALA A 26 -1.98 2.62 3.56
CA ALA A 26 -1.67 2.96 4.95
C ALA A 26 -2.84 3.67 5.65
N ALA A 27 -3.50 4.61 4.96
CA ALA A 27 -4.69 5.28 5.48
C ALA A 27 -5.83 4.28 5.75
N SER A 28 -6.04 3.29 4.86
CA SER A 28 -7.07 2.26 5.06
C SER A 28 -6.82 1.37 6.28
N LEU A 29 -5.55 1.03 6.55
CA LEU A 29 -5.17 0.30 7.77
C LEU A 29 -5.44 1.13 9.04
N GLY A 30 -5.17 2.44 9.00
CA GLY A 30 -5.50 3.34 10.10
C GLY A 30 -7.00 3.40 10.40
N MET A 31 -7.83 3.44 9.35
CA MET A 31 -9.28 3.39 9.49
C MET A 31 -9.75 2.06 10.09
N LEU A 32 -9.26 0.93 9.58
CA LEU A 32 -9.59 -0.39 10.11
C LEU A 32 -9.28 -0.48 11.60
N ARG A 33 -8.05 -0.08 11.99
CA ARG A 33 -7.63 -0.09 13.39
C ARG A 33 -8.54 0.76 14.28
N THR A 34 -8.96 1.93 13.80
CA THR A 34 -9.88 2.80 14.55
C THR A 34 -11.25 2.13 14.75
N GLU A 35 -11.77 1.42 13.74
CA GLU A 35 -13.04 0.71 13.87
C GLU A 35 -12.92 -0.52 14.80
N GLU A 36 -11.78 -1.21 14.80
CA GLU A 36 -11.47 -2.31 15.73
C GLU A 36 -11.37 -1.81 17.18
N GLU A 37 -10.66 -0.69 17.41
CA GLU A 37 -10.53 -0.07 18.74
C GLU A 37 -11.90 0.36 19.30
N ARG A 38 -12.77 0.94 18.46
CA ARG A 38 -14.15 1.27 18.85
C ARG A 38 -14.97 0.02 19.20
N LEU A 39 -14.79 -1.07 18.44
CA LEU A 39 -15.48 -2.32 18.71
C LEU A 39 -15.03 -2.92 20.05
N GLU A 40 -13.74 -2.88 20.34
CA GLU A 40 -13.18 -3.33 21.62
C GLU A 40 -13.73 -2.52 22.80
N GLN A 41 -13.80 -1.19 22.66
CA GLN A 41 -14.40 -0.32 23.68
C GLN A 41 -15.86 -0.68 23.98
N LEU A 42 -16.67 -0.98 22.94
CA LEU A 42 -18.06 -1.41 23.13
C LEU A 42 -18.16 -2.76 23.88
N PHE A 43 -17.25 -3.69 23.61
CA PHE A 43 -17.19 -4.96 24.35
C PHE A 43 -16.79 -4.76 25.81
N GLU A 44 -15.82 -3.88 26.10
CA GLU A 44 -15.46 -3.54 27.47
C GLU A 44 -16.61 -2.89 28.23
N GLU A 45 -17.30 -1.94 27.59
CA GLU A 45 -18.45 -1.28 28.18
C GLU A 45 -19.56 -2.30 28.49
N ARG A 46 -19.88 -3.19 27.55
CA ARG A 46 -20.85 -4.26 27.74
C ARG A 46 -20.48 -5.17 28.91
N ARG A 47 -19.22 -5.62 28.98
CA ARG A 47 -18.72 -6.43 30.10
C ARG A 47 -18.77 -5.70 31.44
N GLY A 48 -18.60 -4.38 31.44
CA GLY A 48 -18.79 -3.55 32.62
C GLY A 48 -20.24 -3.56 33.09
N GLN A 49 -21.18 -3.37 32.17
CA GLN A 49 -22.61 -3.36 32.47
C GLN A 49 -23.15 -4.72 32.91
N GLU A 50 -22.67 -5.82 32.33
CA GLU A 50 -23.02 -7.17 32.79
C GLU A 50 -22.55 -7.42 34.23
N ARG A 51 -21.35 -6.97 34.59
CA ARG A 51 -20.85 -7.05 35.97
C ARG A 51 -21.72 -6.20 36.91
N SER A 52 -22.06 -4.98 36.53
CA SER A 52 -22.95 -4.13 37.32
C SER A 52 -24.35 -4.74 37.48
N LEU A 53 -24.89 -5.38 36.45
CA LEU A 53 -26.17 -6.10 36.53
C LEU A 53 -26.08 -7.26 37.53
N GLN A 54 -25.00 -8.04 37.49
CA GLN A 54 -24.78 -9.14 38.42
C GLN A 54 -24.68 -8.64 39.87
N GLU A 55 -23.82 -7.66 40.13
CA GLU A 55 -23.65 -7.05 41.47
C GLU A 55 -24.94 -6.45 42.02
N THR A 56 -25.73 -5.82 41.14
CA THR A 56 -27.01 -5.20 41.51
C THR A 56 -28.07 -6.26 41.82
N SER A 57 -28.05 -7.40 41.12
CA SER A 57 -28.99 -8.50 41.35
C SER A 57 -28.77 -9.24 42.69
N GLU A 58 -27.57 -9.13 43.27
CA GLU A 58 -27.22 -9.72 44.57
C GLU A 58 -27.72 -8.88 45.77
N ARG A 59 -28.26 -7.68 45.53
CA ARG A 59 -28.76 -6.76 46.57
C ARG A 59 -30.28 -6.58 46.47
N PRO A 60 -30.96 -6.14 47.55
CA PRO A 60 -32.35 -5.72 47.48
C PRO A 60 -32.47 -4.47 46.57
N THR A 61 -32.80 -4.69 45.30
CA THR A 61 -32.84 -3.67 44.26
C THR A 61 -34.23 -3.64 43.60
N SER A 62 -34.65 -2.45 43.18
CA SER A 62 -35.86 -2.27 42.40
C SER A 62 -35.81 -3.04 41.07
N MET A 63 -36.91 -3.72 40.73
CA MET A 63 -37.09 -4.35 39.41
C MET A 63 -36.90 -3.36 38.25
N ILE A 64 -37.18 -2.08 38.46
CA ILE A 64 -37.01 -1.04 37.44
C ILE A 64 -35.53 -0.85 37.10
N GLU A 65 -34.65 -0.84 38.12
CA GLU A 65 -33.21 -0.65 37.94
C GLU A 65 -32.59 -1.81 37.16
N LEU A 66 -32.99 -3.05 37.48
CA LEU A 66 -32.56 -4.25 36.74
C LEU A 66 -32.98 -4.20 35.26
N ARG A 67 -34.21 -3.77 34.99
CA ARG A 67 -34.71 -3.62 33.60
C ARG A 67 -33.98 -2.54 32.83
N ILE A 68 -33.59 -1.44 33.47
CA ILE A 68 -32.82 -0.37 32.82
C ILE A 68 -31.45 -0.91 32.39
N LEU A 69 -30.75 -1.63 33.29
CA LEU A 69 -29.45 -2.23 32.99
C LEU A 69 -29.54 -3.27 31.87
N GLN A 70 -30.54 -4.16 31.91
CA GLN A 70 -30.77 -5.13 30.84
C GLN A 70 -31.02 -4.45 29.48
N ARG A 71 -31.87 -3.42 29.45
CA ARG A 71 -32.14 -2.68 28.23
C ARG A 71 -30.91 -1.94 27.69
N TYR A 72 -30.05 -1.45 28.58
CA TYR A 72 -28.81 -0.82 28.17
C TYR A 72 -27.85 -1.83 27.51
N ILE A 73 -27.74 -3.04 28.07
CA ILE A 73 -26.97 -4.14 27.47
C ILE A 73 -27.51 -4.48 26.07
N GLU A 74 -28.84 -4.57 25.89
CA GLU A 74 -29.45 -4.81 24.58
C GLU A 74 -29.07 -3.73 23.56
N VAL A 75 -29.06 -2.45 23.97
CA VAL A 75 -28.63 -1.34 23.12
C VAL A 75 -27.14 -1.46 22.76
N LEU A 76 -26.29 -1.88 23.70
CA LEU A 76 -24.87 -2.13 23.44
C LEU A 76 -24.69 -3.30 22.45
N ASP A 77 -25.47 -4.36 22.57
CA ASP A 77 -25.45 -5.49 21.64
C ASP A 77 -25.79 -5.06 20.21
N GLU A 78 -26.83 -4.23 20.03
CA GLU A 78 -27.16 -3.67 18.71
C GLU A 78 -26.03 -2.79 18.15
N ARG A 79 -25.38 -1.98 19.00
CA ARG A 79 -24.26 -1.13 18.59
C ARG A 79 -23.05 -1.97 18.18
N ILE A 80 -22.76 -3.04 18.92
CA ILE A 80 -21.69 -3.99 18.61
C ILE A 80 -21.94 -4.65 17.25
N GLN A 81 -23.17 -5.06 16.97
CA GLN A 81 -23.50 -5.66 15.67
C GLN A 81 -23.27 -4.68 14.51
N ARG A 82 -23.72 -3.43 14.65
CA ARG A 82 -23.47 -2.37 13.67
C ARG A 82 -21.98 -2.06 13.53
N GLN A 83 -21.24 -2.01 14.63
CA GLN A 83 -19.80 -1.75 14.60
C GLN A 83 -19.03 -2.88 13.92
N ARG A 84 -19.45 -4.14 14.10
CA ARG A 84 -18.89 -5.29 13.36
C ARG A 84 -19.10 -5.18 11.85
N GLU A 85 -20.23 -4.64 11.39
CA GLU A 85 -20.43 -4.33 9.96
C GLU A 85 -19.47 -3.24 9.47
N GLY A 86 -19.22 -2.23 10.30
CA GLY A 86 -18.21 -1.19 10.06
C GLY A 86 -16.81 -1.77 9.89
N VAL A 87 -16.37 -2.64 10.82
CA VAL A 87 -15.08 -3.34 10.75
C VAL A 87 -14.98 -4.15 9.45
N ARG A 88 -15.97 -4.99 9.12
CA ARG A 88 -15.98 -5.77 7.87
C ARG A 88 -15.88 -4.89 6.62
N SER A 89 -16.53 -3.74 6.63
CA SER A 89 -16.45 -2.78 5.52
C SER A 89 -15.05 -2.17 5.40
N ALA A 90 -14.41 -1.84 6.52
CA ALA A 90 -13.04 -1.35 6.56
C ALA A 90 -12.03 -2.42 6.11
N GLU A 91 -12.20 -3.67 6.54
CA GLU A 91 -11.39 -4.82 6.07
C GLU A 91 -11.50 -4.97 4.54
N GLY A 92 -12.72 -4.90 3.99
CA GLY A 92 -12.94 -4.94 2.55
C GLY A 92 -12.25 -3.80 1.80
N LEU A 93 -12.21 -2.60 2.39
CA LEU A 93 -11.48 -1.46 1.84
C LEU A 93 -9.96 -1.71 1.85
N VAL A 94 -9.41 -2.25 2.95
CA VAL A 94 -7.99 -2.59 3.06
C VAL A 94 -7.59 -3.58 1.97
N ILE A 95 -8.37 -4.65 1.77
CA ILE A 95 -8.14 -5.65 0.72
C ILE A 95 -8.13 -4.98 -0.67
N LYS A 96 -9.11 -4.10 -0.93
CA LYS A 96 -9.19 -3.37 -2.20
C LYS A 96 -7.98 -2.47 -2.43
N ARG A 97 -7.53 -1.73 -1.41
CA ARG A 97 -6.36 -0.84 -1.51
C ARG A 97 -5.06 -1.63 -1.63
N GLN A 98 -4.95 -2.77 -0.96
CA GLN A 98 -3.83 -3.69 -1.12
C GLN A 98 -3.71 -4.21 -2.55
N GLY A 99 -4.85 -4.61 -3.16
CA GLY A 99 -4.91 -5.01 -4.56
C GLY A 99 -4.46 -3.88 -5.50
N HIS A 100 -5.00 -2.67 -5.32
CA HIS A 100 -4.62 -1.50 -6.10
C HIS A 100 -3.11 -1.19 -6.00
N LEU A 101 -2.55 -1.23 -4.79
CA LEU A 101 -1.10 -1.05 -4.58
C LEU A 101 -0.29 -2.10 -5.34
N LYS A 102 -0.69 -3.38 -5.27
CA LYS A 102 -0.01 -4.45 -5.99
C LYS A 102 0.01 -4.20 -7.50
N ASP A 103 -1.10 -3.76 -8.07
CA ASP A 103 -1.17 -3.42 -9.51
C ASP A 103 -0.23 -2.27 -9.86
N LYS A 104 -0.19 -1.21 -9.05
CA LYS A 104 0.73 -0.07 -9.25
C LYS A 104 2.20 -0.46 -9.12
N MET A 105 2.54 -1.38 -8.22
CA MET A 105 3.90 -1.92 -8.10
C MET A 105 4.32 -2.70 -9.35
N VAL A 106 3.41 -3.49 -9.93
CA VAL A 106 3.67 -4.22 -11.18
C VAL A 106 3.89 -3.24 -12.33
N ASP A 107 3.01 -2.25 -12.48
CA ASP A 107 3.14 -1.19 -13.47
C ASP A 107 4.50 -0.48 -13.37
N GLU A 108 4.86 0.03 -12.19
CA GLU A 108 6.15 0.69 -11.95
C GLU A 108 7.32 -0.22 -12.37
N LYS A 109 7.28 -1.50 -11.97
CA LYS A 109 8.33 -2.47 -12.28
C LYS A 109 8.49 -2.69 -13.78
N VAL A 110 7.39 -2.75 -14.54
CA VAL A 110 7.44 -2.85 -16.00
C VAL A 110 8.18 -1.64 -16.59
N TRP A 111 7.84 -0.44 -16.15
CA TRP A 111 8.47 0.79 -16.65
C TRP A 111 9.95 0.89 -16.28
N LEU A 112 10.33 0.53 -15.06
CA LEU A 112 11.75 0.45 -14.66
C LEU A 112 12.51 -0.56 -15.53
N ASN A 113 11.96 -1.75 -15.76
CA ASN A 113 12.57 -2.76 -16.62
C ASN A 113 12.75 -2.27 -18.06
N THR A 114 11.78 -1.52 -18.61
CA THR A 114 11.93 -0.96 -19.96
C THR A 114 13.05 0.08 -20.05
N ARG A 115 13.19 0.93 -19.02
CA ARG A 115 14.28 1.91 -18.92
C ARG A 115 15.63 1.21 -18.83
N ASP A 116 15.73 0.17 -18.01
CA ASP A 116 16.99 -0.54 -17.79
C ASP A 116 17.44 -1.28 -19.06
N ARG A 117 16.50 -1.88 -19.81
CA ARG A 117 16.77 -2.44 -21.14
C ARG A 117 17.21 -1.38 -22.15
N ALA A 118 16.61 -0.19 -22.13
CA ALA A 118 17.01 0.89 -23.02
C ALA A 118 18.41 1.41 -22.69
N LEU A 119 18.76 1.48 -21.40
CA LEU A 119 20.10 1.82 -20.95
C LEU A 119 21.13 0.78 -21.42
N GLU A 120 20.80 -0.51 -21.34
CA GLU A 120 21.70 -1.57 -21.77
C GLU A 120 21.96 -1.51 -23.29
N ARG A 121 20.91 -1.33 -24.09
CA ARG A 121 21.07 -1.11 -25.55
C ARG A 121 21.95 0.09 -25.85
N PHE A 122 21.75 1.21 -25.15
CA PHE A 122 22.59 2.39 -25.33
C PHE A 122 24.07 2.13 -25.03
N ARG A 123 24.38 1.30 -24.02
CA ARG A 123 25.77 0.91 -23.71
C ARG A 123 26.38 0.04 -24.80
N ILE A 124 25.64 -0.95 -25.29
CA ILE A 124 26.08 -1.82 -26.38
C ILE A 124 26.37 -1.00 -27.64
N ASP A 125 25.43 -0.12 -28.04
CA ASP A 125 25.60 0.74 -29.22
C ASP A 125 26.78 1.70 -29.08
N ARG A 126 27.06 2.16 -27.85
CA ARG A 126 28.22 3.00 -27.55
C ARG A 126 29.52 2.26 -27.74
N LEU A 127 29.62 1.07 -27.15
CA LEU A 127 30.80 0.23 -27.25
C LEU A 127 31.09 -0.15 -28.70
N ALA A 128 30.04 -0.50 -29.47
CA ALA A 128 30.17 -0.82 -30.89
C ALA A 128 30.68 0.38 -31.72
N LYS A 129 30.21 1.60 -31.42
CA LYS A 129 30.72 2.81 -32.09
C LYS A 129 32.17 3.09 -31.74
N GLU A 130 32.53 2.98 -30.46
CA GLU A 130 33.92 3.17 -30.01
C GLU A 130 34.85 2.15 -30.66
N GLN A 131 34.43 0.89 -30.77
CA GLN A 131 35.19 -0.16 -31.46
C GLN A 131 35.37 0.16 -32.95
N ASN A 132 34.30 0.55 -33.65
CA ASN A 132 34.39 0.92 -35.06
C ASN A 132 35.33 2.11 -35.29
N GLU A 133 35.28 3.14 -34.42
CA GLU A 133 36.19 4.30 -34.49
C GLU A 133 37.66 3.88 -34.30
N LEU A 134 37.94 2.96 -33.37
CA LEU A 134 39.29 2.43 -33.16
C LEU A 134 39.79 1.60 -34.35
N ASP A 135 38.93 0.77 -34.94
CA ASP A 135 39.25 -0.04 -36.11
C ASP A 135 39.55 0.85 -37.33
N GLU A 136 38.76 1.91 -37.57
CA GLU A 136 39.01 2.90 -38.62
C GLU A 136 40.38 3.58 -38.44
N ILE A 137 40.72 4.00 -37.21
CA ILE A 137 42.03 4.60 -36.91
C ILE A 137 43.17 3.61 -37.18
N ALA A 138 43.00 2.33 -36.81
CA ALA A 138 43.98 1.29 -37.04
C ALA A 138 44.22 1.06 -38.55
N ILE A 139 43.16 1.01 -39.35
CA ILE A 139 43.24 0.87 -40.82
C ILE A 139 43.98 2.06 -41.44
N VAL A 140 43.63 3.29 -41.06
CA VAL A 140 44.29 4.50 -41.59
C VAL A 140 45.78 4.50 -41.25
N ARG A 141 46.14 4.14 -40.00
CA ARG A 141 47.54 4.05 -39.56
C ARG A 141 48.31 2.97 -40.33
N ALA A 142 47.76 1.77 -40.46
CA ALA A 142 48.39 0.69 -41.22
C ALA A 142 48.62 1.09 -42.69
N ALA A 143 47.63 1.74 -43.31
CA ALA A 143 47.74 2.23 -44.69
C ALA A 143 48.72 3.41 -44.86
N SER A 144 49.02 4.16 -43.81
CA SER A 144 50.06 5.19 -43.83
C SER A 144 51.47 4.59 -43.65
N ALA A 145 51.61 3.55 -42.83
CA ALA A 145 52.86 2.86 -42.58
C ALA A 145 53.34 2.01 -43.76
N SER A 146 52.43 1.53 -44.62
CA SER A 146 52.79 0.78 -45.84
C SER A 146 53.15 1.67 -47.03
N ARG A 147 53.03 2.99 -46.91
CA ARG A 147 53.30 3.99 -47.97
C ARG A 147 54.56 4.82 -47.73
N GLY A 148 55.28 4.59 -46.64
CA GLY A 148 56.61 5.14 -46.36
C GLY A 148 57.66 4.03 -46.43
#